data_AF-A0A957YFR4-F1
#
_entry.id   AF-A0A957YFR4-F1
#
_cell.length_a   1.000
_cell.length_b   1.000
_cell.length_c   1.000
_cell.angle_alpha   90.00
_cell.angle_beta   90.00
_cell.angle_gamma   90.00
#
_symmetry.space_group_name_H-M   'P 1'
#
loop_
_entity.id
_entity.type
_entity.pdbx_description
1 polymer ?
#
loop_
_entity_poly.entity_id
_entity_poly.type
_entity_poly.pdbx_seq_one_letter_code
_entity_poly.pdbx_strand_id
1 'polypeptide(L)' 'SGAKFDGANLKNANLKDANPGKLWWKANLEEARLDGTTLPDGTVFGQTIESVSEE' A
#
# COMPACT_ATOMS: atom_id res chain seq x y z
N SER A 1 0.38 20.16 -1.18
CA SER A 1 -0.37 19.72 -2.37
C SER A 1 -0.76 18.27 -2.17
N GLY A 2 -2.05 17.97 -2.03
CA GLY A 2 -2.52 16.57 -1.90
C GLY A 2 -2.44 15.88 -3.26
N ALA A 3 -1.69 14.77 -3.35
CA ALA A 3 -1.67 13.95 -4.54
C ALA A 3 -3.07 13.34 -4.75
N LYS A 4 -3.76 13.76 -5.82
CA LYS A 4 -5.08 13.23 -6.16
C LYS A 4 -4.89 11.89 -6.88
N PHE A 5 -4.95 10.80 -6.14
CA PHE A 5 -5.06 9.45 -6.74
C PHE A 5 -6.52 9.01 -6.90
N ASP A 6 -7.47 9.93 -6.68
CA ASP A 6 -8.89 9.72 -6.97
C ASP A 6 -9.09 9.36 -8.44
N GLY A 7 -9.36 8.08 -8.72
CA GLY A 7 -9.51 7.57 -10.08
C GLY A 7 -8.19 7.33 -10.83
N ALA A 8 -7.04 7.33 -10.15
CA ALA A 8 -5.78 6.98 -10.79
C ALA A 8 -5.80 5.51 -11.24
N ASN A 9 -5.41 5.26 -12.49
CA ASN A 9 -5.20 3.91 -12.99
C ASN A 9 -3.78 3.46 -12.61
N LEU A 10 -3.67 2.64 -11.58
CA LEU A 10 -2.42 2.02 -11.13
C LEU A 10 -2.40 0.52 -11.46
N LYS A 11 -3.17 0.11 -12.47
CA LYS A 11 -3.17 -1.27 -12.96
C LYS A 11 -1.75 -1.68 -13.34
N ASN A 12 -1.29 -2.82 -12.82
CA ASN A 12 0.08 -3.33 -12.98
C ASN A 12 1.21 -2.44 -12.42
N ALA A 13 0.90 -1.46 -11.57
CA ALA A 13 1.94 -0.64 -10.95
C ALA A 13 2.78 -1.45 -9.95
N ASN A 14 4.09 -1.18 -9.93
CA ASN A 14 4.97 -1.68 -8.88
C ASN A 14 5.01 -0.67 -7.73
N LEU A 15 4.28 -0.96 -6.66
CA LEU A 15 4.21 -0.13 -5.46
C LEU A 15 4.96 -0.76 -4.28
N LYS A 16 5.84 -1.72 -4.57
CA LYS A 16 6.66 -2.38 -3.56
C LYS A 16 7.38 -1.34 -2.69
N ASP A 17 7.27 -1.51 -1.37
CA ASP A 17 7.87 -0.64 -0.35
C ASP A 17 7.40 0.83 -0.40
N ALA A 18 6.29 1.14 -1.07
CA ALA A 18 5.77 2.49 -1.16
C ALA A 18 5.03 2.92 0.12
N ASN A 19 5.07 4.23 0.43
CA ASN A 19 4.25 4.86 1.47
C ASN A 19 3.20 5.79 0.85
N PRO A 20 2.04 5.27 0.46
CA PRO A 20 0.92 6.05 -0.09
C PRO A 20 0.37 7.22 0.71
N GLY A 21 0.42 7.11 2.04
CA GLY A 21 -0.50 7.83 2.92
C GLY A 21 -1.99 7.54 2.64
N LYS A 22 -2.89 8.46 3.01
CA LYS A 22 -4.36 8.26 2.99
C LYS A 22 -5.04 8.31 1.61
N LEU A 23 -4.32 8.35 0.50
CA LEU A 23 -4.85 8.91 -0.76
C LEU A 23 -5.22 7.88 -1.85
N TRP A 24 -5.02 6.57 -1.66
CA TRP A 24 -5.21 5.56 -2.73
C TRP A 24 -6.54 4.80 -2.73
N TRP A 25 -7.44 5.06 -1.78
CA TRP A 25 -8.69 4.30 -1.65
C TRP A 25 -9.63 4.38 -2.87
N LYS A 26 -9.35 5.28 -3.82
CA LYS A 26 -10.07 5.41 -5.09
C LYS A 26 -9.23 5.06 -6.33
N ALA A 27 -8.00 4.57 -6.18
CA ALA A 27 -7.18 4.16 -7.32
C ALA A 27 -7.57 2.76 -7.79
N ASN A 28 -7.47 2.49 -9.09
CA ASN A 28 -7.55 1.12 -9.61
C ASN A 28 -6.21 0.42 -9.35
N LEU A 29 -6.20 -0.54 -8.42
CA LEU A 29 -5.03 -1.34 -8.03
C LEU A 29 -5.09 -2.78 -8.56
N GLU A 30 -5.93 -3.05 -9.55
CA GLU A 30 -5.98 -4.36 -10.22
C GLU A 30 -4.57 -4.78 -10.67
N GLU A 31 -4.13 -5.98 -10.30
CA GLU A 31 -2.79 -6.52 -10.63
C GLU A 31 -1.59 -5.71 -10.10
N ALA A 32 -1.79 -4.71 -9.22
CA ALA A 32 -0.68 -3.96 -8.64
C ALA A 32 0.14 -4.81 -7.66
N ARG A 33 1.47 -4.62 -7.66
CA ARG A 33 2.36 -5.27 -6.68
C ARG A 33 2.44 -4.43 -5.42
N LEU A 34 1.90 -4.96 -4.32
CA LEU A 34 1.75 -4.26 -3.03
C LEU A 34 2.66 -4.80 -1.91
N ASP A 35 3.51 -5.80 -2.18
CA ASP A 35 4.40 -6.36 -1.16
C ASP A 35 5.27 -5.28 -0.49
N GLY A 36 5.26 -5.21 0.84
CA GLY A 36 6.03 -4.20 1.59
C GLY A 36 5.39 -2.80 1.62
N THR A 37 4.21 -2.60 1.01
CA THR A 37 3.53 -1.29 1.01
C THR A 37 2.96 -0.97 2.39
N THR A 38 3.21 0.23 2.91
CA THR A 38 2.56 0.72 4.15
C THR A 38 1.14 1.21 3.85
N LEU A 39 0.14 0.55 4.41
CA LEU A 39 -1.27 0.91 4.29
C LEU A 39 -1.62 2.13 5.16
N PRO A 40 -2.76 2.81 4.89
CA PRO A 40 -3.16 4.01 5.63
C PRO A 40 -3.43 3.80 7.13
N ASP A 41 -3.66 2.55 7.56
CA ASP A 41 -3.81 2.16 8.97
C ASP A 41 -2.48 1.88 9.66
N GLY A 42 -1.36 2.00 8.94
CA GLY A 42 -0.01 1.75 9.42
C GLY A 42 0.45 0.30 9.27
N THR A 43 -0.40 -0.61 8.80
CA THR A 43 -0.01 -2.01 8.54
C THR A 43 0.80 -2.10 7.25
N VAL A 44 1.66 -3.12 7.12
CA VAL A 44 2.43 -3.34 5.89
C VAL A 44 1.88 -4.56 5.16
N PHE A 45 1.45 -4.37 3.91
CA PHE A 45 0.88 -5.46 3.11
C PHE A 45 1.97 -6.49 2.75
N GLY A 46 1.67 -7.77 2.92
CA GLY A 46 2.61 -8.86 2.62
C GLY A 46 3.72 -9.04 3.66
N GLN A 47 3.73 -8.28 4.76
CA GLN A 47 4.48 -8.70 5.94
C GLN A 47 3.63 -9.70 6.73
N THR A 48 4.03 -10.97 6.69
CA THR A 48 3.75 -11.87 7.81
C THR A 48 4.38 -11.21 9.02
N ILE A 49 3.57 -10.68 9.94
CA ILE A 49 4.07 -10.33 11.26
C ILE A 49 4.46 -11.67 11.88
N GLU A 50 5.73 -12.05 11.74
CA GLU A 50 6.29 -13.03 12.65
C GLU A 50 6.19 -12.36 14.01
N SER A 51 5.23 -12.83 14.80
CA SER A 51 5.04 -12.42 16.17
C SER A 51 6.41 -12.41 16.82
N VAL A 52 6.95 -11.23 17.11
CA VAL A 52 8.02 -11.12 18.07
C VAL A 52 7.37 -11.57 19.37
N SER A 53 7.63 -12.82 19.73
CA SER A 53 7.45 -13.32 21.09
C SER A 53 8.40 -12.48 21.94
N GLU A 54 7.88 -11.39 22.50
CA GLU A 54 8.51 -10.69 23.60
C GLU A 54 8.53 -11.68 24.78
N GLU A 55 9.73 -12.14 25.15
CA GLU A 55 9.97 -12.87 26.40
C GLU A 55 9.84 -11.96 27.62
#